data_AF-A0A5M8I7U9-F1
#
_entry.id   AF-A0A5M8I7U9-F1
#
_cell.length_a   1.000
_cell.length_b   1.000
_cell.length_c   1.000
_cell.angle_alpha   90.00
_cell.angle_beta   90.00
_cell.angle_gamma   90.00
#
_symmetry.space_group_name_H-M   'P 1'
#
loop_
_entity.id
_entity.type
_entity.pdbx_description
1 polymer ?
#
loop_
_entity_poly.entity_id
_entity_poly.type
_entity_poly.pdbx_seq_one_letter_code
_entity_poly.pdbx_strand_id
1 'polypeptide(L)'
;MQTLNIDIKAQQEPVKKSFILPKETADALDLYVQLAQKEFPGVTETDVVTAMLTAHMKKDKFFQAQQKKRIAYHGRKPQRSAATGGMHEESREVA
;
A
#
# COMPACT_ATOMS: atom_id res chain seq x y z
N MET A 1 -34.42 16.21 0.33
CA MET A 1 -33.05 15.92 -0.13
C MET A 1 -32.62 14.61 0.49
N GLN A 2 -32.45 13.54 -0.30
CA GLN A 2 -31.99 12.25 0.21
C GLN A 2 -30.47 12.20 0.13
N THR A 3 -29.82 12.06 1.28
CA THR A 3 -28.37 11.84 1.39
C THR A 3 -28.05 10.39 1.05
N LEU A 4 -27.46 10.16 -0.13
CA LEU A 4 -26.84 8.89 -0.49
C LEU A 4 -25.62 8.66 0.39
N ASN A 5 -25.75 7.77 1.36
CA ASN A 5 -24.66 7.31 2.20
C ASN A 5 -23.93 6.19 1.43
N ILE A 6 -22.84 6.54 0.75
CA ILE A 6 -22.03 5.57 0.01
C ILE A 6 -21.12 4.87 1.02
N ASP A 7 -21.58 3.74 1.54
CA ASP A 7 -20.75 2.81 2.31
C ASP A 7 -19.79 2.11 1.35
N ILE A 8 -18.59 2.66 1.20
CA ILE A 8 -17.52 2.05 0.41
C ILE A 8 -16.96 0.90 1.24
N LYS A 9 -17.51 -0.30 1.06
CA LYS A 9 -16.88 -1.53 1.54
C LYS A 9 -15.53 -1.66 0.87
N ALA A 10 -14.45 -1.50 1.63
CA ALA A 10 -13.11 -1.85 1.19
C ALA A 10 -13.04 -3.37 0.96
N GLN A 11 -13.42 -3.82 -0.23
CA GLN A 11 -13.09 -5.16 -0.69
C GLN A 11 -11.57 -5.22 -0.86
N GLN A 12 -10.88 -5.73 0.16
CA GLN A 12 -9.56 -6.32 -0.03
C GLN A 12 -9.70 -7.81 0.26
N GLU A 13 -10.46 -8.49 -0.59
CA GLU A 13 -10.47 -9.94 -0.66
C GLU A 13 -9.06 -10.44 -1.02
N PRO A 14 -8.66 -11.65 -0.59
CA PRO A 14 -7.36 -12.22 -0.92
C PRO A 14 -7.17 -12.26 -2.44
N VAL A 15 -6.19 -11.51 -2.93
CA VAL A 15 -5.88 -11.44 -4.36
C VAL A 15 -5.03 -12.66 -4.73
N LYS A 16 -5.61 -13.61 -5.46
CA LYS A 16 -4.84 -14.70 -6.06
C LYS A 16 -3.98 -14.15 -7.20
N LYS A 17 -2.68 -14.42 -7.13
CA LYS A 17 -1.72 -14.12 -8.21
C LYS A 17 -0.99 -15.41 -8.57
N SER A 18 -0.86 -15.65 -9.87
CA SER A 18 -0.12 -16.78 -10.42
C SER A 18 1.10 -16.27 -11.18
N PHE A 19 2.23 -16.95 -11.02
CA PHE A 19 3.50 -16.59 -11.67
C PHE A 19 4.09 -17.83 -12.32
N ILE A 20 4.81 -17.62 -13.43
CA ILE A 20 5.62 -18.65 -14.05
C ILE A 20 7.05 -18.45 -13.52
N LEU A 21 7.60 -19.48 -12.89
CA LEU A 21 8.97 -19.47 -12.38
C LEU A 21 9.89 -20.20 -13.36
N PRO A 22 11.12 -19.69 -13.60
CA PRO A 22 12.17 -20.47 -14.24
C PRO A 22 12.45 -21.73 -13.43
N LYS A 23 12.80 -22.83 -14.10
CA LYS A 23 13.02 -24.14 -13.47
C LYS A 23 13.97 -24.06 -12.26
N GLU A 24 15.10 -23.40 -12.42
CA GLU A 24 16.11 -23.25 -11.35
C GLU A 24 15.54 -22.54 -10.10
N THR A 25 14.64 -21.58 -10.32
CA THR A 25 13.97 -20.86 -9.21
C THR A 25 12.91 -21.73 -8.54
N ALA A 26 12.18 -22.54 -9.31
CA ALA A 26 11.21 -23.49 -8.77
C ALA A 26 11.92 -24.58 -7.92
N ASP A 27 13.00 -25.17 -8.43
CA ASP A 27 13.78 -26.18 -7.72
C ASP A 27 14.34 -25.63 -6.38
N ALA A 28 14.81 -24.38 -6.39
CA ALA A 28 15.27 -23.70 -5.18
C ALA A 28 14.13 -23.41 -4.18
N LEU A 29 12.95 -23.01 -4.68
CA LEU A 29 11.76 -22.80 -3.85
C LEU A 29 11.31 -24.12 -3.19
N ASP A 30 11.25 -25.21 -3.96
CA ASP A 30 10.88 -26.53 -3.46
C ASP A 30 11.80 -27.00 -2.33
N LEU A 31 13.12 -26.81 -2.50
CA LEU A 31 14.08 -27.09 -1.42
C LEU A 31 13.79 -26.25 -0.17
N TYR A 32 13.47 -24.96 -0.35
CA TYR A 32 13.13 -24.07 0.75
C TYR A 32 11.87 -24.50 1.48
N VAL A 33 10.84 -24.92 0.76
CA VAL A 33 9.58 -25.42 1.33
C VAL A 33 9.82 -26.70 2.12
N GLN A 34 10.60 -27.64 1.57
CA GLN A 34 10.95 -28.87 2.26
C GLN A 34 11.71 -28.62 3.56
N LEU A 35 12.65 -27.66 3.56
CA LEU A 35 13.37 -27.27 4.77
C LEU A 35 12.44 -26.63 5.80
N ALA A 36 11.57 -25.71 5.36
CA ALA A 36 10.60 -25.06 6.24
C ALA A 36 9.62 -26.06 6.85
N GLN A 37 9.16 -27.05 6.10
CA GLN A 37 8.25 -28.10 6.60
C GLN A 37 8.90 -29.04 7.61
N LYS A 38 10.22 -29.28 7.48
CA LYS A 38 10.97 -30.07 8.47
C LYS A 38 11.08 -29.35 9.80
N GLU A 39 11.24 -28.03 9.79
CA GLU A 39 11.37 -27.21 11.00
C GLU A 39 10.02 -26.83 11.60
N PHE A 40 9.02 -26.57 10.75
CA PHE A 40 7.69 -26.11 11.11
C PHE A 40 6.61 -26.97 10.43
N PRO A 41 6.16 -28.07 11.09
CA PRO A 41 5.13 -28.94 10.55
C PRO A 41 3.84 -28.17 10.23
N GLY A 42 3.30 -28.39 9.03
CA GLY A 42 2.07 -27.73 8.56
C GLY A 42 2.27 -26.45 7.76
N VAL A 43 3.52 -25.99 7.57
CA VAL A 43 3.83 -24.87 6.68
C VAL A 43 3.54 -25.23 5.22
N THR A 44 2.84 -24.33 4.52
CA THR A 44 2.54 -24.45 3.10
C THR A 44 3.52 -23.66 2.24
N GLU A 45 3.61 -23.99 0.95
CA GLU A 45 4.37 -23.19 -0.03
C GLU A 45 3.93 -21.72 -0.04
N THR A 46 2.63 -21.46 0.09
CA THR A 46 2.09 -20.09 0.16
C THR A 46 2.64 -19.32 1.36
N ASP A 47 2.79 -19.98 2.52
CA ASP A 47 3.35 -19.35 3.71
C ASP A 47 4.83 -18.99 3.51
N VAL A 48 5.60 -19.89 2.89
CA VAL A 48 7.02 -19.68 2.57
C VAL A 48 7.19 -18.50 1.61
N VAL A 49 6.46 -18.50 0.50
CA VAL A 49 6.52 -17.41 -0.49
C VAL A 49 6.07 -16.09 0.14
N THR A 50 5.02 -16.10 0.97
CA THR A 50 4.55 -14.91 1.68
C THR A 50 5.61 -14.36 2.64
N ALA A 51 6.28 -15.23 3.39
CA ALA A 51 7.35 -14.85 4.30
C ALA A 51 8.55 -14.25 3.55
N MET A 52 8.97 -14.88 2.45
CA MET A 52 10.04 -14.39 1.58
C MET A 52 9.73 -13.00 1.01
N LEU A 53 8.57 -12.83 0.40
CA LEU A 53 8.13 -11.55 -0.17
C LEU A 53 8.04 -10.47 0.91
N THR A 54 7.44 -10.79 2.05
CA THR A 54 7.32 -9.85 3.18
C THR A 54 8.70 -9.43 3.70
N ALA A 55 9.62 -10.37 3.86
CA ALA A 55 10.98 -10.08 4.31
C ALA A 55 11.75 -9.21 3.31
N HIS A 56 11.58 -9.47 2.01
CA HIS A 56 12.18 -8.66 0.95
C HIS A 56 11.61 -7.24 0.93
N MET A 57 10.29 -7.09 0.90
CA MET A 57 9.60 -5.79 0.89
C MET A 57 9.93 -4.92 2.10
N LYS A 58 10.16 -5.53 3.28
CA LYS A 58 10.59 -4.80 4.49
C LYS A 58 12.00 -4.22 4.35
N LYS A 59 12.89 -4.90 3.62
CA LYS A 59 14.29 -4.49 3.44
C LYS A 59 14.49 -3.55 2.25
N ASP A 60 13.60 -3.60 1.26
CA ASP A 60 13.68 -2.77 0.07
C ASP A 60 13.37 -1.29 0.39
N LYS A 61 14.44 -0.48 0.50
CA LYS A 61 14.36 0.97 0.76
C LYS A 61 13.58 1.72 -0.32
N PHE A 62 13.66 1.29 -1.58
CA PHE A 62 12.93 1.90 -2.67
C PHE A 62 11.44 1.61 -2.53
N PHE A 63 11.07 0.35 -2.30
CA PHE A 63 9.69 -0.04 -2.02
C PHE A 63 9.11 0.73 -0.83
N GLN A 64 9.86 0.82 0.28
CA GLN A 64 9.45 1.58 1.48
C GLN A 64 9.23 3.07 1.18
N ALA A 65 10.12 3.70 0.39
CA ALA A 65 9.97 5.10 -0.01
C ALA A 65 8.72 5.31 -0.88
N GLN A 66 8.43 4.39 -1.80
CA GLN A 66 7.23 4.46 -2.64
C GLN A 66 5.95 4.19 -1.84
N GLN A 67 5.99 3.26 -0.89
CA GLN A 67 4.86 2.97 0.00
C GLN A 67 4.51 4.20 0.85
N LYS A 68 5.51 4.88 1.42
CA LYS A 68 5.32 6.16 2.16
C LYS A 68 4.70 7.25 1.30
N LYS A 69 5.15 7.40 0.04
CA LYS A 69 4.54 8.34 -0.92
C LYS A 69 3.07 8.01 -1.15
N ARG A 70 2.74 6.75 -1.45
CA ARG A 70 1.34 6.30 -1.63
C ARG A 70 0.44 6.63 -0.43
N ILE A 71 0.92 6.37 0.79
CA ILE A 71 0.18 6.68 2.02
C ILE A 71 -0.01 8.20 2.16
N ALA A 72 1.02 9.00 1.88
CA ALA A 72 0.93 10.46 1.93
C ALA A 72 -0.07 11.04 0.91
N TYR A 73 -0.17 10.45 -0.29
CA TYR A 73 -1.17 10.85 -1.30
C TYR A 73 -2.60 10.47 -0.92
N HIS A 74 -2.83 9.34 -0.25
CA HIS A 74 -4.16 8.97 0.24
C HIS A 74 -4.54 9.65 1.57
N GLY A 75 -3.56 10.08 2.37
CA GLY A 75 -3.77 10.83 3.62
C GLY A 75 -3.98 12.34 3.42
N ARG A 76 -3.55 12.91 2.30
CA ARG A 76 -3.89 14.29 1.91
C ARG A 76 -5.18 14.30 1.09
N LYS A 77 -6.32 14.31 1.76
CA LYS A 77 -7.43 15.10 1.21
C LYS A 77 -6.88 16.53 1.07
N PRO A 78 -7.02 17.20 -0.08
CA PRO A 78 -6.73 18.62 -0.14
C PRO A 78 -7.72 19.28 0.80
N GLN A 79 -7.26 19.63 2.01
CA GLN A 79 -7.90 20.66 2.78
C GLN A 79 -7.75 21.89 1.91
N ARG A 80 -8.83 22.26 1.20
CA ARG A 80 -8.94 23.54 0.51
C ARG A 80 -8.60 24.59 1.56
N SER A 81 -7.35 25.04 1.56
CA SER A 81 -6.96 26.26 2.22
C SER A 81 -7.77 27.35 1.54
N ALA A 82 -8.89 27.73 2.16
CA ALA A 82 -9.55 28.98 1.87
C ALA A 82 -8.60 30.09 2.30
N ALA A 83 -7.68 30.45 1.42
CA ALA A 83 -6.94 31.68 1.52
C ALA A 83 -6.90 32.32 0.13
N THR A 84 -7.17 33.62 0.15
CA THR A 84 -6.84 34.62 -0.87
C THR A 84 -7.74 34.74 -2.11
N GLY A 85 -8.55 35.80 -2.09
CA GLY A 85 -9.23 36.43 -3.23
C GLY A 85 -10.19 37.50 -2.69
N GLY A 86 -9.70 38.65 -2.23
CA GLY A 86 -9.81 39.93 -2.96
C GLY A 86 -10.90 40.80 -2.28
N MET A 87 -10.93 42.12 -2.24
CA MET A 87 -10.20 43.25 -2.84
C MET A 87 -10.50 44.48 -1.95
N HIS A 88 -9.60 45.46 -1.94
CA HIS A 88 -9.83 46.91 -1.76
C HIS A 88 -10.99 47.39 -0.85
N GLU A 89 -10.66 48.11 0.23
CA GLU A 89 -11.16 49.49 0.39
C GLU A 89 -10.26 50.30 1.34
N GLU A 90 -9.51 51.22 0.74
CA GLU A 90 -8.74 52.26 1.41
C GLU A 90 -9.71 53.38 1.79
N SER A 91 -10.24 53.36 3.01
CA SER A 91 -10.93 54.52 3.57
C SER A 91 -9.91 55.42 4.26
N ARG A 92 -9.42 56.40 3.51
CA ARG A 92 -8.70 57.55 4.04
C ARG A 92 -9.36 58.81 3.48
N GLU A 93 -10.27 59.39 4.25
CA GLU A 93 -10.63 60.79 4.05
C GLU A 93 -10.78 61.46 5.42
N VAL A 94 -9.85 62.38 5.67
CA VAL A 94 -9.84 63.38 6.73
C VAL A 94 -9.88 64.70 5.99
N ALA A 95 -10.98 65.43 6.13
CA ALA A 95 -11.08 66.88 5.96
C ALA A 95 -12.27 67.37 6.78
#